data_AF-A0A7S2JHQ6-F1
#
_entry.id   AF-A0A7S2JHQ6-F1
#
_cell.length_a   1.000
_cell.length_b   1.000
_cell.length_c   1.000
_cell.angle_alpha   90.00
_cell.angle_beta   90.00
_cell.angle_gamma   90.00
#
_symmetry.space_group_name_H-M   'P 1'
#
loop_
_entity.id
_entity.type
_entity.pdbx_description
1 polymer ?
#
loop_
_entity_poly.entity_id
_entity_poly.type
_entity_poly.pdbx_seq_one_letter_code
_entity_poly.pdbx_strand_id
1 'polypeptide(L)'
;LAAVSAAGVLGALAAVVGPLAARADGAPGAPPPAPAEMVQAAPRVSGRVTYSRLLEFVGDGSVKRVDLYDLGRTAVATVKIGERTQQLVCDLPGATTGFIEKLQTAKVALEVHAPEQPDQAFQVLGDIAFPGLIIAGLLFLRSRSGGQGGLPGVPGMQNKAKIQMTPETGVKFQDVAGIEEAKEELTEIVDFLRAPERFVKVGAKIPRGVLLTGPPGTGKTLMAKALAGESGVPFIQASAAEFIELFVGVGASRVRDIFKQAKENAPCIVFIDEIDAIGRQRGAGMGGGNDEREQTLNQILTEMD
;
A
#
# COMPACT_ATOMS: atom_id res chain seq x y z
N LEU A 1 5.46 18.44 -2.64
CA LEU A 1 4.26 19.08 -3.22
C LEU A 1 3.37 17.97 -3.76
N ALA A 2 2.09 17.80 -3.47
CA ALA A 2 1.14 18.51 -2.63
C ALA A 2 0.10 17.47 -2.16
N ALA A 3 -0.54 17.74 -1.02
CA ALA A 3 -1.53 16.91 -0.37
C ALA A 3 -2.77 16.67 -1.23
N VAL A 4 -3.31 15.44 -1.22
CA VAL A 4 -4.66 15.15 -1.72
C VAL A 4 -5.55 14.79 -0.54
N SER A 5 -6.62 15.57 -0.45
CA SER A 5 -7.56 15.75 0.64
C SER A 5 -8.57 14.61 0.74
N ALA A 6 -8.77 14.10 1.96
CA ALA A 6 -9.76 13.11 2.33
C ALA A 6 -11.12 13.79 2.62
N ALA A 7 -11.80 14.27 1.57
CA ALA A 7 -13.09 14.98 1.69
C ALA A 7 -14.24 14.36 0.84
N GLY A 8 -14.09 13.12 0.37
CA GLY A 8 -14.93 12.60 -0.72
C GLY A 8 -15.95 11.50 -0.42
N VAL A 9 -16.31 11.18 0.84
CA VAL A 9 -17.16 9.98 1.11
C VAL A 9 -18.42 10.26 1.96
N LEU A 10 -18.69 11.50 2.36
CA LEU A 10 -19.85 11.82 3.23
C LEU A 10 -21.02 12.55 2.54
N GLY A 11 -21.18 12.37 1.23
CA GLY A 11 -22.21 13.04 0.45
C GLY A 11 -22.98 12.10 -0.48
N ALA A 12 -23.71 11.11 0.06
CA ALA A 12 -24.63 10.30 -0.74
C ALA A 12 -25.68 9.57 0.11
N LEU A 13 -26.51 10.27 0.88
CA LEU A 13 -27.75 9.69 1.41
C LEU A 13 -28.81 10.76 1.72
N ALA A 14 -29.10 11.59 0.72
CA ALA A 14 -30.24 12.52 0.77
C ALA A 14 -30.73 12.82 -0.65
N ALA A 15 -31.63 11.97 -1.18
CA ALA A 15 -32.64 12.33 -2.17
C ALA A 15 -33.40 11.08 -2.63
N VAL A 16 -34.66 11.27 -3.04
CA VAL A 16 -35.66 10.28 -3.50
C VAL A 16 -36.36 9.62 -2.31
N VAL A 17 -37.54 10.06 -1.88
CA VAL A 17 -38.83 9.93 -2.59
C VAL A 17 -39.77 11.12 -2.28
N GLY A 18 -40.41 11.66 -3.32
CA GLY A 18 -41.53 12.62 -3.26
C GLY A 18 -42.91 11.97 -3.51
N PRO A 19 -44.00 12.75 -3.52
CA PRO A 19 -45.23 12.48 -2.74
C PRO A 19 -46.41 11.89 -3.55
N LEU A 20 -47.42 11.32 -2.88
CA LEU A 20 -48.78 11.15 -3.45
C LEU A 20 -49.86 11.07 -2.35
N ALA A 21 -51.06 11.52 -2.70
CA ALA A 21 -52.14 11.98 -1.82
C ALA A 21 -53.31 10.98 -1.59
N ALA A 22 -54.11 11.29 -0.55
CA ALA A 22 -55.58 11.26 -0.46
C ALA A 22 -56.35 10.15 0.31
N ARG A 23 -57.31 10.65 1.14
CA ARG A 23 -58.57 10.09 1.73
C ARG A 23 -58.46 8.97 2.79
N ALA A 24 -58.90 9.13 4.04
CA ALA A 24 -60.21 9.46 4.67
C ALA A 24 -60.97 8.18 5.11
N ASP A 25 -61.07 7.96 6.44
CA ASP A 25 -62.34 7.70 7.18
C ASP A 25 -62.11 7.18 8.63
N GLY A 26 -62.80 7.81 9.60
CA GLY A 26 -63.52 7.14 10.71
C GLY A 26 -62.78 6.61 11.97
N ALA A 27 -62.61 7.49 12.99
CA ALA A 27 -62.88 7.38 14.47
C ALA A 27 -62.86 6.03 15.25
N PRO A 28 -62.82 6.01 16.61
CA PRO A 28 -62.34 6.99 17.61
C PRO A 28 -61.39 6.38 18.68
N GLY A 29 -60.75 7.22 19.50
CA GLY A 29 -60.21 6.79 20.81
C GLY A 29 -58.75 7.15 21.09
N ALA A 30 -58.45 8.45 21.18
CA ALA A 30 -57.18 8.92 21.75
C ALA A 30 -57.32 9.11 23.27
N PRO A 31 -56.55 8.43 24.12
CA PRO A 31 -56.22 8.95 25.45
C PRO A 31 -55.19 10.10 25.30
N PRO A 32 -55.18 11.07 26.22
CA PRO A 32 -54.46 12.33 26.06
C PRO A 32 -52.94 12.14 26.00
N PRO A 33 -52.18 13.00 25.30
CA PRO A 33 -50.73 12.98 25.38
C PRO A 33 -50.28 13.32 26.80
N ALA A 34 -49.52 12.40 27.41
CA ALA A 34 -48.77 12.66 28.63
C ALA A 34 -47.82 13.86 28.42
N PRO A 35 -47.58 14.66 29.48
CA PRO A 35 -47.00 15.99 29.34
C PRO A 35 -45.62 15.96 28.70
N ALA A 36 -45.44 16.89 27.76
CA ALA A 36 -44.14 17.22 27.20
C ALA A 36 -43.22 17.84 28.27
N GLU A 37 -41.92 17.61 28.06
CA GLU A 37 -40.78 18.37 28.60
C GLU A 37 -40.34 18.08 30.04
N MET A 38 -39.19 17.41 30.16
CA MET A 38 -37.93 18.06 30.56
C MET A 38 -36.76 17.27 29.94
N VAL A 39 -36.48 17.49 28.66
CA VAL A 39 -35.15 17.21 28.11
C VAL A 39 -34.25 18.27 28.72
N GLN A 40 -33.39 17.88 29.67
CA GLN A 40 -32.33 18.77 30.15
C GLN A 40 -31.46 19.13 28.94
N ALA A 41 -31.60 20.36 28.47
CA ALA A 41 -30.78 20.89 27.41
C ALA A 41 -29.31 20.84 27.88
N ALA A 42 -28.47 20.11 27.14
CA ALA A 42 -27.03 20.11 27.35
C ALA A 42 -26.55 21.58 27.38
N PRO A 43 -25.83 21.99 28.42
CA PRO A 43 -25.49 23.39 28.59
C PRO A 43 -24.53 23.83 27.47
N ARG A 44 -24.81 24.99 26.87
CA ARG A 44 -23.99 25.56 25.80
C ARG A 44 -22.63 25.99 26.38
N VAL A 45 -21.60 25.20 26.13
CA VAL A 45 -20.19 25.54 26.43
C VAL A 45 -19.78 26.77 25.62
N SER A 46 -19.29 27.83 26.27
CA SER A 46 -18.96 29.10 25.61
C SER A 46 -17.47 29.34 25.39
N GLY A 47 -16.59 28.35 25.61
CA GLY A 47 -15.20 28.41 25.14
C GLY A 47 -14.25 27.43 25.83
N ARG A 48 -13.16 27.06 25.13
CA ARG A 48 -12.04 26.31 25.71
C ARG A 48 -11.06 27.26 26.40
N VAL A 49 -10.55 26.88 27.57
CA VAL A 49 -9.63 27.66 28.38
C VAL A 49 -8.44 26.79 28.79
N THR A 50 -7.26 27.39 28.90
CA THR A 50 -6.04 26.70 29.33
C THR A 50 -6.02 26.47 30.84
N TYR A 51 -5.32 25.42 31.29
CA TYR A 51 -5.21 25.07 32.70
C TYR A 51 -4.72 26.21 33.59
N SER A 52 -3.68 26.95 33.17
CA SER A 52 -3.16 28.10 33.93
C SER A 52 -4.20 29.20 34.10
N ARG A 53 -4.99 29.47 33.05
CA ARG A 53 -6.03 30.52 33.07
C ARG A 53 -7.24 30.10 33.90
N LEU A 54 -7.54 28.80 33.94
CA LEU A 54 -8.53 28.26 34.86
C LEU A 54 -8.09 28.42 36.32
N LEU A 55 -6.81 28.15 36.63
CA LEU A 55 -6.26 28.36 37.97
C LEU A 55 -6.33 29.81 38.44
N GLU A 56 -6.09 30.78 37.55
CA GLU A 56 -6.26 32.21 37.84
C GLU A 56 -7.71 32.52 38.24
N PHE A 57 -8.70 32.05 37.47
CA PHE A 57 -10.11 32.26 37.80
C PHE A 57 -10.54 31.62 39.13
N VAL A 58 -9.91 30.50 39.50
CA VAL A 58 -10.10 29.87 40.82
C VAL A 58 -9.50 30.74 41.92
N GLY A 59 -8.30 31.31 41.72
CA GLY A 59 -7.66 32.24 42.66
C GLY A 59 -8.46 33.53 42.87
N ASP A 60 -9.09 34.04 41.82
CA ASP A 60 -9.93 35.24 41.84
C ASP A 60 -11.34 35.00 42.42
N GLY A 61 -11.65 33.76 42.84
CA GLY A 61 -12.96 33.40 43.42
C GLY A 61 -14.13 33.49 42.44
N SER A 62 -13.86 33.55 41.14
CA SER A 62 -14.89 33.75 40.09
C SER A 62 -15.57 32.44 39.65
N VAL A 63 -15.06 31.30 40.10
CA VAL A 63 -15.57 29.95 39.79
C VAL A 63 -16.58 29.50 40.84
N LYS A 64 -17.80 29.17 40.40
CA LYS A 64 -18.86 28.68 41.30
C LYS A 64 -18.85 27.16 41.45
N ARG A 65 -18.54 26.47 40.36
CA ARG A 65 -18.63 25.01 40.27
C ARG A 65 -17.67 24.48 39.24
N VAL A 66 -17.05 23.34 39.53
CA VAL A 66 -16.20 22.61 38.59
C VAL A 66 -16.69 21.17 38.50
N ASP A 67 -17.04 20.76 37.29
CA ASP A 67 -17.48 19.42 36.97
C ASP A 67 -16.33 18.69 36.24
N LEU A 68 -15.90 17.55 36.76
CA LEU A 68 -14.83 16.74 36.16
C LEU A 68 -15.43 15.60 35.33
N TYR A 69 -14.96 15.47 34.08
CA TYR A 69 -15.32 14.42 33.13
C TYR A 69 -14.09 13.63 32.70
N ASP A 70 -14.30 12.49 32.02
CA ASP A 70 -13.25 11.65 31.44
C ASP A 70 -12.14 11.25 32.42
N LEU A 71 -12.53 10.80 33.62
CA LEU A 71 -11.58 10.40 34.68
C LEU A 71 -10.61 11.54 35.09
N GLY A 72 -11.07 12.79 35.03
CA GLY A 72 -10.28 13.95 35.44
C GLY A 72 -9.35 14.50 34.35
N ARG A 73 -9.59 14.16 33.08
CA ARG A 73 -8.89 14.76 31.94
C ARG A 73 -9.55 16.03 31.42
N THR A 74 -10.84 16.19 31.67
CA THR A 74 -11.63 17.33 31.21
C THR A 74 -12.33 17.97 32.40
N ALA A 75 -12.12 19.28 32.63
CA ALA A 75 -12.86 20.08 33.60
C ALA A 75 -13.83 21.01 32.87
N VAL A 76 -15.07 21.06 33.32
CA VAL A 76 -16.04 22.08 32.94
C VAL A 76 -16.25 22.99 34.13
N ALA A 77 -15.74 24.21 34.05
CA ALA A 77 -15.86 25.20 35.10
C ALA A 77 -16.94 26.22 34.77
N THR A 78 -17.86 26.42 35.72
CA THR A 78 -18.91 27.43 35.64
C THR A 78 -18.42 28.71 36.31
N VAL A 79 -18.08 29.72 35.50
CA VAL A 79 -17.48 31.00 35.93
C VAL A 79 -18.47 32.13 35.78
N LYS A 80 -18.53 33.04 36.76
CA LYS A 80 -19.35 34.25 36.69
C LYS A 80 -18.50 35.41 36.15
N ILE A 81 -18.72 35.82 34.91
CA ILE A 81 -18.04 36.97 34.29
C ILE A 81 -19.08 38.09 34.13
N GLY A 82 -19.04 39.08 35.04
CA GLY A 82 -20.08 40.12 35.13
C GLY A 82 -21.42 39.56 35.63
N GLU A 83 -22.51 39.83 34.91
CA GLU A 83 -23.85 39.28 35.22
C GLU A 83 -24.13 37.91 34.57
N ARG A 84 -23.28 37.45 33.64
CA ARG A 84 -23.50 36.21 32.90
C ARG A 84 -22.66 35.07 33.47
N THR A 85 -23.31 33.94 33.67
CA THR A 85 -22.66 32.67 34.01
C THR A 85 -22.24 31.99 32.71
N GLN A 86 -20.95 31.63 32.59
CA GLN A 86 -20.39 30.98 31.41
C GLN A 86 -19.73 29.66 31.81
N GLN A 87 -19.88 28.63 30.97
CA GLN A 87 -19.21 27.35 31.16
C GLN A 87 -17.98 27.28 30.27
N LEU A 88 -16.83 27.05 30.89
CA LEU A 88 -15.52 26.98 30.27
C LEU A 88 -15.01 25.54 30.35
N VAL A 89 -14.55 24.99 29.22
CA VAL A 89 -13.96 23.64 29.18
C VAL A 89 -12.44 23.77 29.21
N CYS A 90 -11.79 23.00 30.08
CA CYS A 90 -10.34 22.97 30.22
C CYS A 90 -9.84 21.53 30.21
N ASP A 91 -8.78 21.28 29.45
CA ASP A 91 -8.06 20.01 29.50
C ASP A 91 -7.08 20.05 30.68
N LEU A 92 -7.13 19.02 31.52
CA LEU A 92 -6.28 18.89 32.71
C LEU A 92 -5.07 18.02 32.39
N PRO A 93 -3.85 18.40 32.84
CA PRO A 93 -2.73 17.47 32.85
C PRO A 93 -3.11 16.35 33.83
N GLY A 94 -3.02 15.08 33.41
CA GLY A 94 -3.60 13.92 34.11
C GLY A 94 -3.19 13.70 35.59
N ALA A 95 -2.33 14.54 36.17
CA ALA A 95 -2.08 14.65 37.60
C ALA A 95 -2.93 15.79 38.21
N THR A 96 -4.16 15.48 38.63
CA THR A 96 -5.14 16.45 39.15
C THR A 96 -5.01 16.75 40.65
N THR A 97 -4.08 16.12 41.37
CA THR A 97 -3.95 16.22 42.83
C THR A 97 -3.79 17.66 43.32
N GLY A 98 -2.87 18.44 42.71
CA GLY A 98 -2.64 19.84 43.09
C GLY A 98 -3.75 20.81 42.63
N PHE A 99 -4.61 20.39 41.69
CA PHE A 99 -5.77 21.16 41.26
C PHE A 99 -6.93 20.99 42.25
N ILE A 100 -7.16 19.76 42.71
CA ILE A 100 -8.21 19.42 43.68
C ILE A 100 -7.95 20.11 45.03
N GLU A 101 -6.71 20.13 45.52
CA GLU A 101 -6.34 20.82 46.77
C GLU A 101 -6.62 22.34 46.72
N LYS A 102 -6.36 22.98 45.58
CA LYS A 102 -6.64 24.42 45.39
C LYS A 102 -8.14 24.70 45.30
N LEU A 103 -8.91 23.82 44.67
CA LEU A 103 -10.37 23.93 44.63
C LEU A 103 -11.01 23.73 46.01
N GLN A 104 -10.48 22.82 46.83
CA GLN A 104 -10.90 22.62 48.22
C GLN A 104 -10.60 23.84 49.09
N THR A 105 -9.41 24.44 48.92
CA THR A 105 -9.01 25.67 49.64
C THR A 105 -9.93 26.85 49.28
N ALA A 106 -10.38 26.93 48.03
CA ALA A 106 -11.31 27.95 47.52
C ALA A 106 -12.80 27.63 47.80
N LYS A 107 -13.13 26.51 48.48
CA LYS A 107 -14.50 26.05 48.78
C LYS A 107 -15.43 25.95 47.55
N VAL A 108 -14.89 25.55 46.41
CA VAL A 108 -15.67 25.36 45.17
C VAL A 108 -16.36 24.00 45.18
N ALA A 109 -17.63 23.95 44.77
CA ALA A 109 -18.35 22.69 44.61
C ALA A 109 -17.75 21.86 43.46
N LEU A 110 -17.25 20.66 43.80
CA LEU A 110 -16.65 19.71 42.86
C LEU A 110 -17.58 18.50 42.70
N GLU A 111 -18.05 18.26 41.47
CA GLU A 111 -18.73 17.00 41.14
C GLU A 111 -17.96 16.25 40.04
N VAL A 112 -17.88 14.93 40.20
CA VAL A 112 -17.17 14.05 39.25
C VAL A 112 -18.22 13.25 38.51
N HIS A 113 -18.33 13.45 37.21
CA HIS A 113 -19.22 12.69 36.35
C HIS A 113 -18.47 11.47 35.81
N ALA A 114 -19.07 10.29 35.94
CA ALA A 114 -18.59 9.10 35.28
C ALA A 114 -18.73 9.28 33.75
N PRO A 115 -17.78 8.80 32.93
CA PRO A 115 -17.90 8.87 31.49
C PRO A 115 -19.18 8.16 31.07
N GLU A 116 -20.05 8.83 30.30
CA GLU A 116 -21.18 8.19 29.65
C GLU A 116 -20.60 7.12 28.72
N GLN A 117 -20.74 5.86 29.12
CA GLN A 117 -20.44 4.76 28.22
C GLN A 117 -21.47 4.85 27.09
N PRO A 118 -21.06 5.00 25.82
CA PRO A 118 -22.00 4.85 24.73
C PRO A 118 -22.65 3.46 24.88
N ASP A 119 -23.97 3.41 24.72
CA ASP A 119 -24.76 2.19 24.87
C ASP A 119 -24.03 0.99 24.24
N GLN A 120 -23.72 -0.01 25.05
CA GLN A 120 -22.87 -1.14 24.67
C GLN A 120 -23.39 -1.85 23.40
N ALA A 121 -24.70 -1.78 23.15
CA ALA A 121 -25.33 -2.27 21.93
C ALA A 121 -24.84 -1.56 20.66
N PHE A 122 -24.63 -0.24 20.70
CA PHE A 122 -24.13 0.52 19.55
C PHE A 122 -22.63 0.31 19.33
N GLN A 123 -21.84 0.06 20.38
CA GLN A 123 -20.43 -0.32 20.24
C GLN A 123 -20.28 -1.69 19.55
N VAL A 124 -21.00 -2.71 20.03
CA VAL A 124 -20.96 -4.05 19.42
C VAL A 124 -21.46 -4.04 17.97
N LEU A 125 -22.50 -3.25 17.69
CA LEU A 125 -23.00 -3.08 16.33
C LEU A 125 -21.95 -2.42 15.43
N GLY A 126 -21.23 -1.41 15.91
CA GLY A 126 -20.15 -0.75 15.15
C GLY A 126 -18.99 -1.70 14.84
N ASP A 127 -18.54 -2.47 15.84
CA ASP A 127 -17.41 -3.39 15.73
C ASP A 127 -17.70 -4.57 14.80
N ILE A 128 -18.95 -5.02 14.69
CA ILE A 128 -19.37 -6.10 13.79
C ILE A 128 -19.76 -5.56 12.40
N ALA A 129 -20.46 -4.42 12.35
CA ALA A 129 -20.92 -3.86 11.09
C ALA A 129 -19.77 -3.35 10.22
N PHE A 130 -18.72 -2.77 10.81
CA PHE A 130 -17.60 -2.20 10.04
C PHE A 130 -16.82 -3.26 9.23
N PRO A 131 -16.35 -4.39 9.81
CA PRO A 131 -15.76 -5.49 9.04
C PRO A 131 -16.75 -6.11 8.05
N GLY A 132 -18.01 -6.26 8.45
CA GLY A 132 -19.06 -6.82 7.60
C GLY A 132 -19.31 -6.00 6.33
N LEU A 133 -19.29 -4.67 6.44
CA LEU A 133 -19.49 -3.76 5.31
C LEU A 133 -18.31 -3.79 4.34
N ILE A 134 -17.07 -3.93 4.84
CA ILE A 134 -15.88 -4.11 3.98
C ILE A 134 -15.98 -5.42 3.21
N ILE A 135 -16.33 -6.53 3.87
CA ILE A 135 -16.49 -7.83 3.21
C ILE A 135 -17.62 -7.79 2.19
N ALA A 136 -18.78 -7.23 2.55
CA ALA A 136 -19.92 -7.08 1.65
C ALA A 136 -19.58 -6.18 0.44
N GLY A 137 -18.85 -5.09 0.65
CA GLY A 137 -18.36 -4.21 -0.42
C GLY A 137 -17.38 -4.91 -1.36
N LEU A 138 -16.47 -5.73 -0.82
CA LEU A 138 -15.51 -6.50 -1.61
C LEU A 138 -16.19 -7.60 -2.43
N LEU A 139 -17.22 -8.25 -1.85
CA LEU A 139 -18.06 -9.23 -2.55
C LEU A 139 -18.95 -8.57 -3.62
N PHE A 140 -19.44 -7.36 -3.38
CA PHE A 140 -20.21 -6.60 -4.36
C PHE A 140 -19.35 -6.09 -5.52
N LEU A 141 -18.09 -5.71 -5.25
CA LEU A 141 -17.16 -5.34 -6.32
C LEU A 141 -16.80 -6.56 -7.19
N ARG A 142 -16.65 -7.73 -6.57
CA ARG A 142 -16.45 -9.00 -7.27
C ARG A 142 -17.66 -9.43 -8.10
N SER A 143 -18.89 -9.14 -7.65
CA SER A 143 -20.09 -9.49 -8.42
C SER A 143 -20.33 -8.56 -9.62
N ARG A 144 -19.73 -7.35 -9.62
CA ARG A 144 -19.74 -6.44 -10.77
C ARG A 144 -18.66 -6.73 -11.81
N SER A 145 -17.52 -7.32 -11.42
CA SER A 145 -16.52 -7.81 -12.37
C SER A 145 -16.81 -9.28 -12.72
N GLY A 146 -17.64 -9.52 -13.73
CA GLY A 146 -17.92 -10.87 -14.21
C GLY A 146 -16.62 -11.60 -14.58
N GLY A 147 -16.19 -12.56 -13.75
CA GLY A 147 -15.00 -13.36 -14.03
C GLY A 147 -14.40 -14.05 -12.82
N GLN A 148 -14.62 -15.37 -12.75
CA GLN A 148 -13.83 -16.40 -12.06
C GLN A 148 -13.68 -16.29 -10.53
N GLY A 149 -14.26 -17.28 -9.86
CA GLY A 149 -14.13 -17.46 -8.43
C GLY A 149 -12.70 -17.83 -8.00
N GLY A 150 -12.17 -17.07 -7.05
CA GLY A 150 -11.08 -17.47 -6.16
C GLY A 150 -11.24 -16.82 -4.78
N LEU A 151 -11.18 -17.59 -3.70
CA LEU A 151 -11.01 -17.04 -2.34
C LEU A 151 -9.59 -16.43 -2.22
N PRO A 152 -9.41 -15.40 -1.36
CA PRO A 152 -8.14 -14.72 -1.19
C PRO A 152 -7.12 -15.62 -0.47
N GLY A 153 -6.15 -16.12 -1.23
CA GLY A 153 -5.11 -17.00 -0.70
C GLY A 153 -4.42 -17.79 -1.80
N VAL A 154 -3.51 -17.13 -2.51
CA VAL A 154 -2.50 -17.70 -3.41
C VAL A 154 -3.01 -18.35 -4.71
N PRO A 155 -3.22 -17.54 -5.76
CA PRO A 155 -3.05 -18.00 -7.12
C PRO A 155 -1.92 -17.22 -7.80
N GLY A 156 -0.83 -17.92 -8.10
CA GLY A 156 0.13 -17.60 -9.15
C GLY A 156 0.48 -16.12 -9.31
N MET A 157 1.47 -15.66 -8.53
CA MET A 157 2.29 -14.51 -8.90
C MET A 157 3.18 -14.86 -10.12
N GLN A 158 2.55 -15.33 -11.20
CA GLN A 158 3.16 -15.26 -12.52
C GLN A 158 2.91 -13.84 -12.99
N ASN A 159 3.68 -12.90 -12.42
CA ASN A 159 4.01 -11.70 -13.18
C ASN A 159 4.76 -12.22 -14.40
N LYS A 160 4.01 -12.52 -15.49
CA LYS A 160 4.59 -12.70 -16.82
C LYS A 160 5.47 -11.48 -17.01
N ALA A 161 6.78 -11.67 -16.85
CA ALA A 161 7.75 -10.64 -17.16
C ALA A 161 7.36 -10.13 -18.54
N LYS A 162 7.29 -8.81 -18.70
CA LYS A 162 7.03 -8.16 -19.99
C LYS A 162 8.26 -8.41 -20.85
N ILE A 163 8.39 -9.65 -21.31
CA ILE A 163 9.46 -10.13 -22.16
C ILE A 163 9.16 -9.47 -23.50
N GLN A 164 9.90 -8.40 -23.75
CA GLN A 164 9.85 -7.69 -25.02
C GLN A 164 10.54 -8.56 -26.05
N MET A 165 9.79 -9.52 -26.58
CA MET A 165 10.15 -10.21 -27.81
C MET A 165 10.15 -9.18 -28.92
N THR A 166 11.34 -8.68 -29.25
CA THR A 166 11.48 -7.78 -30.39
C THR A 166 11.91 -8.63 -31.57
N PRO A 167 11.03 -8.85 -32.57
CA PRO A 167 11.37 -9.66 -33.74
C PRO A 167 12.50 -9.04 -34.56
N GLU A 168 12.68 -7.71 -34.50
CA GLU A 168 13.80 -7.02 -35.14
C GLU A 168 14.38 -5.93 -34.23
N THR A 169 15.65 -6.05 -33.86
CA THR A 169 16.35 -5.05 -33.02
C THR A 169 16.67 -3.76 -33.77
N GLY A 170 16.67 -3.79 -35.11
CA GLY A 170 16.96 -2.65 -35.97
C GLY A 170 18.42 -2.18 -35.95
N VAL A 171 19.32 -2.92 -35.28
CA VAL A 171 20.75 -2.60 -35.13
C VAL A 171 21.58 -3.73 -35.76
N LYS A 172 22.62 -3.39 -36.51
CA LYS A 172 23.54 -4.34 -37.16
C LYS A 172 24.98 -4.13 -36.71
N PHE A 173 25.90 -5.03 -37.08
CA PHE A 173 27.32 -4.87 -36.74
C PHE A 173 27.97 -3.62 -37.31
N GLN A 174 27.39 -3.05 -38.38
CA GLN A 174 27.83 -1.79 -38.98
C GLN A 174 27.58 -0.58 -38.06
N ASP A 175 26.61 -0.66 -37.15
CA ASP A 175 26.26 0.41 -36.22
C ASP A 175 27.13 0.43 -34.96
N VAL A 176 27.96 -0.60 -34.78
CA VAL A 176 28.93 -0.69 -33.68
C VAL A 176 30.31 -0.34 -34.23
N ALA A 177 31.11 0.46 -33.54
CA ALA A 177 32.42 0.91 -34.04
C ALA A 177 33.56 0.56 -33.06
N GLY A 178 34.73 0.20 -33.60
CA GLY A 178 35.99 0.15 -32.86
C GLY A 178 36.25 -1.10 -32.02
N ILE A 179 35.48 -2.18 -32.18
CA ILE A 179 35.65 -3.44 -31.44
C ILE A 179 35.65 -4.60 -32.46
N GLU A 180 36.69 -4.64 -33.28
CA GLU A 180 36.69 -5.43 -34.50
C GLU A 180 37.00 -6.90 -34.20
N GLU A 181 37.85 -7.16 -33.21
CA GLU A 181 38.14 -8.52 -32.73
C GLU A 181 36.88 -9.19 -32.16
N ALA A 182 36.12 -8.49 -31.31
CA ALA A 182 34.90 -9.06 -30.74
C ALA A 182 33.79 -9.26 -31.79
N LYS A 183 33.72 -8.39 -32.81
CA LYS A 183 32.80 -8.59 -33.93
C LYS A 183 33.14 -9.84 -34.73
N GLU A 184 34.42 -10.11 -34.96
CA GLU A 184 34.86 -11.32 -35.68
C GLU A 184 34.44 -12.59 -34.92
N GLU A 185 34.72 -12.66 -33.62
CA GLU A 185 34.28 -13.78 -32.77
C GLU A 185 32.75 -13.95 -32.75
N LEU A 186 32.02 -12.84 -32.66
CA LEU A 186 30.55 -12.87 -32.67
C LEU A 186 29.97 -13.21 -34.05
N THR A 187 30.70 -12.91 -35.14
CA THR A 187 30.28 -13.27 -36.51
C THR A 187 30.27 -14.78 -36.70
N GLU A 188 31.21 -15.49 -36.09
CA GLU A 188 31.17 -16.97 -36.09
C GLU A 188 29.85 -17.47 -35.50
N ILE A 189 29.44 -16.92 -34.36
CA ILE A 189 28.18 -17.28 -33.69
C ILE A 189 26.96 -16.96 -34.58
N VAL A 190 26.97 -15.85 -35.32
CA VAL A 190 25.93 -15.53 -36.30
C VAL A 190 25.84 -16.60 -37.38
N ASP A 191 26.98 -17.04 -37.92
CA ASP A 191 27.03 -18.09 -38.93
C ASP A 191 26.50 -19.42 -38.39
N PHE A 192 26.81 -19.76 -37.14
CA PHE A 192 26.23 -20.92 -36.45
C PHE A 192 24.70 -20.83 -36.33
N LEU A 193 24.16 -19.66 -35.98
CA LEU A 193 22.71 -19.45 -35.83
C LEU A 193 21.98 -19.47 -37.18
N ARG A 194 22.59 -18.98 -38.25
CA ARG A 194 22.02 -18.98 -39.60
C ARG A 194 22.04 -20.36 -40.27
N ALA A 195 23.10 -21.14 -40.07
CA ALA A 195 23.30 -22.42 -40.76
C ALA A 195 23.74 -23.56 -39.81
N PRO A 196 22.94 -23.89 -38.77
CA PRO A 196 23.33 -24.86 -37.75
C PRO A 196 23.65 -26.25 -38.31
N GLU A 197 22.97 -26.67 -39.38
CA GLU A 197 23.16 -27.97 -40.02
C GLU A 197 24.58 -28.20 -40.54
N ARG A 198 25.26 -27.14 -41.03
CA ARG A 198 26.62 -27.25 -41.57
C ARG A 198 27.62 -27.60 -40.46
N PHE A 199 27.41 -27.04 -39.28
CA PHE A 199 28.30 -27.23 -38.14
C PHE A 199 28.06 -28.55 -37.40
N VAL A 200 26.79 -28.97 -37.29
CA VAL A 200 26.44 -30.27 -36.71
C VAL A 200 27.04 -31.42 -37.53
N LYS A 201 27.08 -31.32 -38.86
CA LYS A 201 27.71 -32.33 -39.75
C LYS A 201 29.22 -32.51 -39.51
N VAL A 202 29.90 -31.45 -39.06
CA VAL A 202 31.33 -31.46 -38.75
C VAL A 202 31.58 -31.87 -37.28
N GLY A 203 30.51 -32.10 -36.49
CA GLY A 203 30.60 -32.45 -35.08
C GLY A 203 30.90 -31.25 -34.17
N ALA A 204 30.78 -30.02 -34.68
CA ALA A 204 31.00 -28.82 -33.88
C ALA A 204 29.83 -28.60 -32.92
N LYS A 205 30.14 -28.39 -31.63
CA LYS A 205 29.15 -28.08 -30.59
C LYS A 205 28.95 -26.56 -30.53
N ILE A 206 27.69 -26.13 -30.56
CA ILE A 206 27.34 -24.71 -30.46
C ILE A 206 27.71 -24.20 -29.06
N PRO A 207 28.43 -23.07 -28.94
CA PRO A 207 28.67 -22.41 -27.65
C PRO A 207 27.32 -22.10 -26.97
N ARG A 208 27.17 -22.51 -25.71
CA ARG A 208 25.90 -22.35 -24.97
C ARG A 208 25.67 -20.92 -24.46
N GLY A 209 26.72 -20.11 -24.35
CA GLY A 209 26.64 -18.74 -23.87
C GLY A 209 27.92 -17.96 -24.10
N VAL A 210 27.79 -16.63 -24.12
CA VAL A 210 28.89 -15.67 -24.24
C VAL A 210 28.76 -14.66 -23.12
N LEU A 211 29.87 -14.34 -22.46
CA LEU A 211 29.93 -13.31 -21.42
C LEU A 211 30.69 -12.10 -21.94
N LEU A 212 29.98 -10.99 -22.17
CA LEU A 212 30.59 -9.72 -22.57
C LEU A 212 31.06 -8.96 -21.33
N THR A 213 32.38 -8.78 -21.19
CA THR A 213 32.98 -8.04 -20.05
C THR A 213 33.63 -6.74 -20.52
N GLY A 214 33.67 -5.74 -19.65
CA GLY A 214 34.35 -4.46 -19.93
C GLY A 214 33.76 -3.29 -19.15
N PRO A 215 34.42 -2.12 -19.15
CA PRO A 215 33.93 -0.91 -18.51
C PRO A 215 32.51 -0.51 -18.94
N PRO A 216 31.74 0.22 -18.10
CA PRO A 216 30.44 0.75 -18.52
C PRO A 216 30.61 1.69 -19.74
N GLY A 217 29.62 1.70 -20.64
CA GLY A 217 29.65 2.56 -21.83
C GLY A 217 30.37 2.00 -23.06
N THR A 218 30.93 0.78 -23.01
CA THR A 218 31.61 0.14 -24.16
C THR A 218 30.67 -0.50 -25.19
N GLY A 219 29.36 -0.24 -25.11
CA GLY A 219 28.41 -0.76 -26.10
C GLY A 219 28.07 -2.25 -25.97
N LYS A 220 28.28 -2.91 -24.82
CA LYS A 220 27.91 -4.33 -24.60
C LYS A 220 26.47 -4.65 -24.99
N THR A 221 25.51 -3.88 -24.50
CA THR A 221 24.09 -4.02 -24.82
C THR A 221 23.80 -3.72 -26.30
N LEU A 222 24.54 -2.79 -26.92
CA LEU A 222 24.43 -2.49 -28.34
C LEU A 222 24.94 -3.65 -29.20
N MET A 223 26.07 -4.25 -28.81
CA MET A 223 26.65 -5.42 -29.47
C MET A 223 25.73 -6.63 -29.43
N ALA A 224 25.06 -6.89 -28.29
CA ALA A 224 24.08 -7.96 -28.19
C ALA A 224 22.86 -7.74 -29.11
N LYS A 225 22.40 -6.48 -29.23
CA LYS A 225 21.33 -6.13 -30.18
C LYS A 225 21.76 -6.28 -31.63
N ALA A 226 23.00 -5.92 -31.95
CA ALA A 226 23.60 -6.09 -33.27
C ALA A 226 23.72 -7.57 -33.64
N LEU A 227 24.15 -8.43 -32.70
CA LEU A 227 24.24 -9.89 -32.89
C LEU A 227 22.89 -10.49 -33.29
N ALA A 228 21.82 -10.08 -32.61
CA ALA A 228 20.47 -10.54 -32.93
C ALA A 228 19.95 -9.99 -34.26
N GLY A 229 20.23 -8.71 -34.56
CA GLY A 229 19.87 -8.10 -35.84
C GLY A 229 20.61 -8.73 -37.02
N GLU A 230 21.86 -9.16 -36.83
CA GLU A 230 22.65 -9.82 -37.86
C GLU A 230 22.21 -11.28 -38.06
N SER A 231 21.86 -11.99 -36.99
CA SER A 231 21.38 -13.39 -37.09
C SER A 231 19.92 -13.51 -37.52
N GLY A 232 19.10 -12.46 -37.35
CA GLY A 232 17.69 -12.46 -37.71
C GLY A 232 16.82 -13.38 -36.83
N VAL A 233 17.31 -13.72 -35.64
CA VAL A 233 16.58 -14.56 -34.67
C VAL A 233 15.91 -13.67 -33.60
N PRO A 234 14.82 -14.14 -32.96
CA PRO A 234 14.16 -13.41 -31.89
C PRO A 234 15.14 -13.04 -30.75
N PHE A 235 15.02 -11.80 -30.28
CA PHE A 235 15.82 -11.27 -29.18
C PHE A 235 14.98 -11.15 -27.91
N ILE A 236 15.33 -11.92 -26.88
CA ILE A 236 14.77 -11.84 -25.53
C ILE A 236 15.73 -11.02 -24.67
N GLN A 237 15.28 -9.86 -24.19
CA GLN A 237 16.05 -9.03 -23.27
C GLN A 237 15.50 -9.12 -21.85
N ALA A 238 16.38 -9.35 -20.88
CA ALA A 238 16.08 -9.26 -19.45
C ALA A 238 17.23 -8.55 -18.72
N SER A 239 16.93 -7.84 -17.63
CA SER A 239 17.96 -7.33 -16.70
C SER A 239 18.02 -8.25 -15.48
N ALA A 240 19.23 -8.63 -15.06
CA ALA A 240 19.41 -9.47 -13.89
C ALA A 240 18.98 -8.79 -12.58
N ALA A 241 18.99 -7.46 -12.55
CA ALA A 241 18.50 -6.70 -11.40
C ALA A 241 16.99 -6.93 -11.15
N GLU A 242 16.21 -7.24 -12.19
CA GLU A 242 14.78 -7.54 -12.06
C GLU A 242 14.49 -8.87 -11.36
N PHE A 243 15.50 -9.73 -11.21
CA PHE A 243 15.33 -11.00 -10.52
C PHE A 243 15.49 -10.89 -9.01
N ILE A 244 15.98 -9.75 -8.50
CA ILE A 244 16.21 -9.53 -7.07
C ILE A 244 14.94 -8.96 -6.45
N GLU A 245 14.18 -9.80 -5.75
CA GLU A 245 12.96 -9.41 -5.06
C GLU A 245 13.01 -9.70 -3.55
N LEU A 246 12.11 -9.07 -2.79
CA LEU A 246 11.98 -9.31 -1.34
C LEU A 246 11.40 -10.69 -1.02
N PHE A 247 10.76 -11.33 -2.00
CA PHE A 247 10.08 -12.61 -1.84
C PHE A 247 10.96 -13.74 -2.40
N VAL A 248 11.28 -14.69 -1.53
CA VAL A 248 12.07 -15.89 -1.89
C VAL A 248 11.37 -16.67 -3.01
N GLY A 249 12.15 -17.09 -4.02
CA GLY A 249 11.69 -17.95 -5.10
C GLY A 249 10.99 -17.23 -6.27
N VAL A 250 10.69 -15.93 -6.17
CA VAL A 250 10.11 -15.16 -7.29
C VAL A 250 11.12 -15.00 -8.43
N GLY A 251 12.37 -14.63 -8.11
CA GLY A 251 13.47 -14.53 -9.08
C GLY A 251 13.68 -15.83 -9.87
N ALA A 252 13.81 -16.96 -9.15
CA ALA A 252 13.98 -18.28 -9.76
C ALA A 252 12.79 -18.70 -10.65
N SER A 253 11.55 -18.35 -10.29
CA SER A 253 10.40 -18.62 -11.16
C SER A 253 10.47 -17.81 -12.46
N ARG A 254 10.88 -16.54 -12.38
CA ARG A 254 11.00 -15.67 -13.55
C ARG A 254 12.09 -16.15 -14.51
N VAL A 255 13.21 -16.65 -13.98
CA VAL A 255 14.26 -17.31 -14.79
C VAL A 255 13.68 -18.49 -15.56
N ARG A 256 12.94 -19.39 -14.89
CA ARG A 256 12.28 -20.53 -15.56
C ARG A 256 11.33 -20.09 -16.67
N ASP A 257 10.55 -19.04 -16.44
CA ASP A 257 9.61 -18.53 -17.45
C ASP A 257 10.32 -17.93 -18.67
N ILE A 258 11.46 -17.25 -18.48
CA ILE A 258 12.29 -16.73 -19.58
C ILE A 258 12.85 -17.87 -20.42
N PHE A 259 13.46 -18.88 -19.78
CA PHE A 259 14.04 -20.02 -20.50
C PHE A 259 12.96 -20.88 -21.18
N LYS A 260 11.77 -21.00 -20.58
CA LYS A 260 10.62 -21.65 -21.22
C LYS A 260 10.21 -20.92 -22.50
N GLN A 261 10.07 -19.59 -22.45
CA GLN A 261 9.75 -18.80 -23.64
C GLN A 261 10.86 -18.85 -24.69
N ALA A 262 12.13 -18.88 -24.28
CA ALA A 262 13.25 -19.06 -25.18
C ALA A 262 13.20 -20.42 -25.92
N LYS A 263 12.89 -21.50 -25.20
CA LYS A 263 12.71 -22.85 -25.77
C LYS A 263 11.54 -22.91 -26.77
N GLU A 264 10.45 -22.21 -26.49
CA GLU A 264 9.28 -22.13 -27.40
C GLU A 264 9.58 -21.33 -28.68
N ASN A 265 10.55 -20.40 -28.66
CA ASN A 265 10.91 -19.54 -29.79
C ASN A 265 12.28 -19.87 -30.38
N ALA A 266 12.77 -21.10 -30.20
CA ALA A 266 14.08 -21.51 -30.71
C ALA A 266 14.09 -21.58 -32.26
N PRO A 267 15.16 -21.13 -32.94
CA PRO A 267 16.38 -20.51 -32.39
C PRO A 267 16.16 -19.06 -31.94
N CYS A 268 16.65 -18.68 -30.76
CA CYS A 268 16.57 -17.31 -30.23
C CYS A 268 17.82 -16.93 -29.44
N ILE A 269 18.00 -15.64 -29.15
CA ILE A 269 19.04 -15.12 -28.28
C ILE A 269 18.41 -14.59 -26.98
N VAL A 270 18.90 -15.06 -25.84
CA VAL A 270 18.56 -14.53 -24.51
C VAL A 270 19.70 -13.65 -24.03
N PHE A 271 19.44 -12.36 -23.87
CA PHE A 271 20.38 -11.40 -23.33
C PHE A 271 20.00 -11.02 -21.90
N ILE A 272 20.91 -11.29 -20.96
CA ILE A 272 20.79 -10.92 -19.55
C ILE A 272 21.79 -9.81 -19.27
N ASP A 273 21.30 -8.59 -19.05
CA ASP A 273 22.13 -7.44 -18.68
C ASP A 273 22.43 -7.42 -17.17
N GLU A 274 23.54 -6.80 -16.78
CA GLU A 274 23.94 -6.61 -15.36
C GLU A 274 23.97 -7.89 -14.51
N ILE A 275 24.45 -9.01 -15.09
CA ILE A 275 24.51 -10.32 -14.40
C ILE A 275 25.36 -10.31 -13.12
N ASP A 276 26.25 -9.32 -12.96
CA ASP A 276 27.01 -9.09 -11.74
C ASP A 276 26.12 -8.77 -10.53
N ALA A 277 24.91 -8.25 -10.74
CA ALA A 277 23.94 -7.98 -9.67
C ALA A 277 23.51 -9.25 -8.90
N ILE A 278 23.46 -10.39 -9.59
CA ILE A 278 23.09 -11.70 -9.03
C ILE A 278 24.30 -12.58 -8.70
N GLY A 279 25.45 -12.35 -9.36
CA GLY A 279 26.67 -13.15 -9.18
C GLY A 279 27.51 -12.80 -7.95
N ARG A 280 27.22 -11.70 -7.26
CA ARG A 280 28.00 -11.24 -6.10
C ARG A 280 27.55 -11.94 -4.81
N GLN A 281 28.31 -12.95 -4.36
CA GLN A 281 28.20 -13.47 -3.00
C GLN A 281 28.56 -12.36 -1.99
N ARG A 282 27.64 -12.01 -1.08
CA ARG A 282 27.97 -11.23 0.12
C ARG A 282 28.26 -12.23 1.23
N GLY A 283 29.51 -12.27 1.70
CA GLY A 283 29.95 -13.24 2.71
C GLY A 283 29.12 -13.19 3.99
N ALA A 284 28.70 -14.38 4.45
CA ALA A 284 28.32 -14.79 5.81
C ALA A 284 27.66 -13.73 6.73
N GLY A 285 26.75 -12.91 6.19
CA GLY A 285 25.92 -12.01 6.97
C GLY A 285 24.64 -12.73 7.36
N MET A 286 24.43 -12.92 8.66
CA MET A 286 23.25 -13.55 9.27
C MET A 286 21.97 -12.76 8.95
N GLY A 287 21.39 -12.98 7.76
CA GLY A 287 20.18 -12.33 7.27
C GLY A 287 19.78 -12.90 5.90
N GLY A 288 18.58 -13.50 5.82
CA GLY A 288 18.06 -14.31 4.71
C GLY A 288 17.81 -13.60 3.36
N GLY A 289 18.55 -12.54 3.04
CA GLY A 289 18.58 -11.93 1.71
C GLY A 289 19.60 -12.56 0.75
N ASN A 290 20.48 -13.44 1.25
CA ASN A 290 21.44 -14.18 0.41
C ASN A 290 20.77 -15.37 -0.31
N ASP A 291 19.81 -16.01 0.35
CA ASP A 291 19.19 -17.25 -0.11
C ASP A 291 18.43 -17.08 -1.45
N GLU A 292 17.80 -15.92 -1.65
CA GLU A 292 17.05 -15.62 -2.88
C GLU A 292 17.97 -15.44 -4.11
N ARG A 293 19.11 -14.78 -3.93
CA ARG A 293 20.09 -14.58 -5.00
C ARG A 293 20.76 -15.88 -5.39
N GLU A 294 21.19 -16.67 -4.40
CA GLU A 294 21.80 -17.98 -4.63
C GLU A 294 20.82 -18.95 -5.30
N GLN A 295 19.56 -18.96 -4.88
CA GLN A 295 18.52 -19.77 -5.52
C GLN A 295 18.31 -19.35 -6.99
N THR A 296 18.24 -18.05 -7.25
CA THR A 296 18.06 -17.51 -8.61
C THR A 296 19.27 -17.82 -9.49
N LEU A 297 20.49 -17.66 -8.97
CA LEU A 297 21.73 -17.98 -9.68
C LEU A 297 21.80 -19.47 -10.03
N ASN A 298 21.53 -20.35 -9.06
CA ASN A 298 21.52 -21.79 -9.28
C ASN A 298 20.47 -22.20 -10.32
N GLN A 299 19.33 -21.51 -10.36
CA GLN A 299 18.32 -21.74 -11.38
C GLN A 299 18.80 -21.36 -12.79
N ILE A 300 19.55 -20.27 -12.94
CA ILE A 300 20.17 -19.91 -14.24
C ILE A 300 21.16 -20.99 -14.66
N LEU A 301 22.03 -21.43 -13.74
CA LEU A 301 23.01 -22.48 -14.02
C LEU A 301 22.33 -23.78 -14.45
N THR A 302 21.22 -24.15 -13.81
CA THR A 302 20.44 -25.37 -14.14
C THR A 302 19.77 -25.28 -15.51
N GLU A 303 19.34 -24.10 -15.95
CA GLU A 303 18.73 -23.92 -17.28
C GLU A 303 19.77 -23.79 -18.41
N MET A 304 21.03 -23.46 -18.08
CA MET A 304 22.12 -23.34 -19.04
C MET A 304 22.85 -24.65 -19.35
N ASP A 305 22.76 -25.64 -18.46
CA ASP A 305 23.33 -26.99 -18.62
C ASP A 305 22.48 -27.85 -19.59
#